data_AF-A0AAF1BNF8-F1
#
_entry.id   AF-A0AAF1BNF8-F1
#
_cell.length_a   1.000
_cell.length_b   1.000
_cell.length_c   1.000
_cell.angle_alpha   90.00
_cell.angle_beta   90.00
_cell.angle_gamma   90.00
#
_symmetry.space_group_name_H-M   'P 1'
#
loop_
_entity.id
_entity.type
_entity.pdbx_description
1 polymer ?
#
loop_
_entity_poly.entity_id
_entity_poly.type
_entity_poly.pdbx_seq_one_letter_code
_entity_poly.pdbx_strand_id
1 'polypeptide(L)'
;MNLKHFLVAGAASTLLLTACNTDDNKTSEKENGTEETATTESNESVVKDVDVSENDLNEAIEYDGEYGKYVITRIDTIDIEPSDEEKKADENATAKKAVVIEYEFTNKSSIPTAGNEAFALDLAVRQFSETGMIATDNLTLDIPEDSEYHALVNDSTKTLQTNESTKAVVAYGPVNPDENEVKVQSREDESLLDLVLKFK
;
A
#
# COMPACT_ATOMS: atom_id res chain seq x y z
N MET A 1 -53.68 -39.15 -3.77
CA MET A 1 -52.49 -38.95 -2.89
C MET A 1 -52.41 -37.48 -2.53
N ASN A 2 -52.14 -37.21 -1.26
CA ASN A 2 -52.18 -35.93 -0.52
C ASN A 2 -51.28 -34.83 -1.14
N LEU A 3 -51.74 -33.56 -1.27
CA LEU A 3 -51.68 -32.45 -0.28
C LEU A 3 -50.23 -32.16 0.20
N LYS A 4 -49.59 -30.97 0.06
CA LYS A 4 -50.03 -29.58 0.27
C LYS A 4 -49.07 -28.57 -0.40
N HIS A 5 -49.62 -27.43 -0.80
CA HIS A 5 -48.89 -26.17 -1.04
C HIS A 5 -48.46 -25.56 0.30
N PHE A 6 -47.27 -24.95 0.36
CA PHE A 6 -46.91 -24.01 1.42
C PHE A 6 -46.41 -22.71 0.79
N LEU A 7 -47.25 -21.69 0.91
CA LEU A 7 -46.98 -20.28 0.66
C LEU A 7 -47.00 -19.63 2.05
N VAL A 8 -45.90 -19.00 2.46
CA VAL A 8 -45.87 -18.15 3.67
C VAL A 8 -45.39 -16.78 3.26
N ALA A 9 -46.34 -15.86 3.32
CA ALA A 9 -46.17 -14.42 3.20
C ALA A 9 -45.74 -13.83 4.56
N GLY A 10 -44.86 -12.84 4.50
CA GLY A 10 -44.90 -11.59 5.26
C GLY A 10 -44.80 -11.60 6.79
N ALA A 11 -43.89 -10.78 7.32
CA ALA A 11 -44.29 -9.60 8.10
C ALA A 11 -43.07 -8.72 8.43
N ALA A 12 -43.20 -7.44 8.11
CA ALA A 12 -42.38 -6.35 8.63
C ALA A 12 -42.77 -6.06 10.09
N SER A 13 -41.80 -5.74 10.94
CA SER A 13 -42.05 -5.16 12.26
C SER A 13 -41.06 -4.02 12.53
N THR A 14 -41.54 -2.80 12.32
CA THR A 14 -40.97 -1.55 12.83
C THR A 14 -41.68 -1.14 14.11
N LEU A 15 -40.87 -0.68 15.09
CA LEU A 15 -41.15 0.14 16.27
C LEU A 15 -42.17 -0.34 17.32
N LEU A 16 -41.78 -0.24 18.60
CA LEU A 16 -42.51 0.54 19.61
C LEU A 16 -41.61 0.81 20.84
N LEU A 17 -41.58 2.07 21.26
CA LEU A 17 -40.92 2.61 22.46
C LEU A 17 -41.55 2.06 23.75
N THR A 18 -40.75 1.93 24.81
CA THR A 18 -41.24 2.04 26.18
C THR A 18 -40.26 2.84 27.03
N ALA A 19 -40.73 4.00 27.49
CA ALA A 19 -40.11 4.87 28.49
C ALA A 19 -40.76 4.65 29.87
N CYS A 20 -40.00 5.00 30.92
CA CYS A 20 -40.42 5.37 32.30
C CYS A 20 -41.00 4.24 33.19
N ASN A 21 -40.66 4.09 34.49
CA ASN A 21 -39.93 4.98 35.42
C ASN A 21 -39.64 4.29 36.80
N THR A 22 -38.63 4.81 37.54
CA THR A 22 -38.59 5.03 39.03
C THR A 22 -38.38 3.83 39.99
N ASP A 23 -37.54 3.77 41.04
CA ASP A 23 -36.57 4.59 41.84
C ASP A 23 -35.56 3.57 42.47
N ASP A 24 -34.30 3.81 42.91
CA ASP A 24 -33.85 4.63 44.04
C ASP A 24 -32.29 4.66 44.15
N ASN A 25 -31.72 5.86 44.22
CA ASN A 25 -30.59 6.34 45.06
C ASN A 25 -29.17 5.68 45.06
N LYS A 26 -28.19 6.37 44.43
CA LYS A 26 -26.96 6.90 45.09
C LYS A 26 -26.10 7.80 44.18
N THR A 27 -25.73 8.93 44.78
CA THR A 27 -24.85 10.05 44.40
C THR A 27 -23.56 9.72 43.64
N SER A 28 -23.27 10.50 42.57
CA SER A 28 -22.03 11.29 42.42
C SER A 28 -22.11 12.23 41.21
N GLU A 29 -22.00 13.53 41.45
CA GLU A 29 -21.77 14.55 40.42
C GLU A 29 -20.31 14.47 39.94
N LYS A 30 -20.10 14.46 38.62
CA LYS A 30 -19.25 15.42 37.90
C LYS A 30 -19.23 15.10 36.40
N GLU A 31 -19.67 16.09 35.65
CA GLU A 31 -19.43 16.27 34.22
C GLU A 31 -17.94 16.12 33.91
N ASN A 32 -17.62 15.37 32.86
CA ASN A 32 -16.57 15.78 31.94
C ASN A 32 -16.89 15.19 30.57
N GLY A 33 -17.09 16.09 29.60
CA GLY A 33 -17.43 15.74 28.23
C GLY A 33 -16.36 14.84 27.62
N THR A 34 -16.79 13.68 27.14
CA THR A 34 -16.04 12.94 26.13
C THR A 34 -16.33 13.63 24.82
N GLU A 35 -15.51 14.61 24.45
CA GLU A 35 -15.36 14.96 23.04
C GLU A 35 -14.77 13.71 22.36
N GLU A 36 -15.65 12.94 21.71
CA GLU A 36 -15.27 12.13 20.56
C GLU A 36 -14.67 13.08 19.52
N THR A 37 -13.37 13.31 19.59
CA THR A 37 -12.62 13.62 18.38
C THR A 37 -12.42 12.31 17.65
N ALA A 38 -13.45 11.89 16.92
CA ALA A 38 -13.25 11.09 15.72
C ALA A 38 -12.47 11.99 14.76
N THR A 39 -11.14 11.91 14.84
CA THR A 39 -10.27 12.42 13.78
C THR A 39 -10.64 11.60 12.55
N THR A 40 -11.49 12.18 11.71
CA THR A 40 -11.67 11.71 10.36
C THR A 40 -10.34 11.99 9.70
N GLU A 41 -9.48 10.98 9.58
CA GLU A 41 -8.23 11.08 8.84
C GLU A 41 -8.63 11.44 7.41
N SER A 42 -8.33 12.69 7.04
CA SER A 42 -8.48 13.18 5.69
C SER A 42 -7.65 12.28 4.79
N ASN A 43 -8.31 11.55 3.90
CA ASN A 43 -7.66 10.96 2.73
C ASN A 43 -7.27 12.13 1.81
N GLU A 44 -6.23 12.87 2.21
CA GLU A 44 -5.69 13.99 1.46
C GLU A 44 -4.92 13.42 0.26
N SER A 45 -5.35 13.80 -0.93
CA SER A 45 -4.69 13.44 -2.19
C SER A 45 -3.22 13.84 -2.17
N VAL A 46 -2.32 12.87 -2.28
CA VAL A 46 -0.88 13.11 -2.35
C VAL A 46 -0.43 13.07 -3.82
N VAL A 47 -0.42 14.24 -4.46
CA VAL A 47 0.17 14.43 -5.80
C VAL A 47 1.48 15.20 -5.64
N LYS A 48 2.61 14.57 -5.94
CA LYS A 48 3.94 15.15 -5.69
C LYS A 48 4.93 14.74 -6.77
N ASP A 49 5.66 15.71 -7.30
CA ASP A 49 6.89 15.44 -8.07
C ASP A 49 7.99 15.03 -7.08
N VAL A 50 8.61 13.89 -7.30
CA VAL A 50 9.71 13.35 -6.48
C VAL A 50 10.97 13.35 -7.32
N ASP A 51 11.99 14.08 -6.87
CA ASP A 51 13.32 14.05 -7.47
C ASP A 51 14.07 12.81 -6.97
N VAL A 52 14.39 11.88 -7.87
CA VAL A 52 15.07 10.61 -7.57
C VAL A 52 16.59 10.77 -7.57
N SER A 53 17.11 11.97 -7.91
CA SER A 53 18.56 12.23 -7.83
C SER A 53 19.06 12.54 -6.43
N GLU A 54 18.16 12.78 -5.49
CA GLU A 54 18.47 12.92 -4.06
C GLU A 54 18.18 11.59 -3.36
N ASN A 55 19.24 10.92 -2.89
CA ASN A 55 19.16 9.63 -2.19
C ASN A 55 18.23 9.64 -0.96
N ASP A 56 17.76 10.77 -0.47
CA ASP A 56 16.81 10.82 0.64
C ASP A 56 15.69 11.80 0.28
N LEU A 57 14.45 11.44 0.61
CA LEU A 57 13.34 12.38 0.45
C LEU A 57 13.49 13.52 1.46
N ASN A 58 13.38 14.76 0.97
CA ASN A 58 13.33 15.95 1.84
C ASN A 58 12.19 15.88 2.89
N GLU A 59 11.15 15.09 2.60
CA GLU A 59 10.03 14.81 3.48
C GLU A 59 9.48 13.42 3.13
N ALA A 60 9.27 12.58 4.16
CA ALA A 60 8.67 11.26 3.99
C ALA A 60 7.24 11.37 3.43
N ILE A 61 6.86 10.42 2.58
CA ILE A 61 5.55 10.39 1.96
C ILE A 61 4.70 9.33 2.66
N GLU A 62 3.63 9.76 3.31
CA GLU A 62 2.70 8.85 3.97
C GLU A 62 1.55 8.48 3.02
N TYR A 63 1.17 7.21 3.02
CA TYR A 63 0.01 6.70 2.32
C TYR A 63 -0.69 5.63 3.19
N ASP A 64 -2.00 5.75 3.36
CA ASP A 64 -2.81 4.76 4.07
C ASP A 64 -3.66 3.98 3.04
N GLY A 65 -3.27 2.72 2.81
CA GLY A 65 -3.93 1.82 1.87
C GLY A 65 -4.87 0.84 2.56
N GLU A 66 -5.49 -0.05 1.79
CA GLU A 66 -6.40 -1.07 2.32
C GLU A 66 -5.64 -2.10 3.17
N TYR A 67 -4.45 -2.51 2.72
CA TYR A 67 -3.68 -3.57 3.37
C TYR A 67 -2.67 -3.03 4.39
N GLY A 68 -2.21 -1.79 4.24
CA GLY A 68 -1.36 -1.18 5.25
C GLY A 68 -1.12 0.31 5.09
N LYS A 69 -0.43 0.83 6.10
CA LYS A 69 0.11 2.20 6.10
C LYS A 69 1.57 2.14 5.66
N TYR A 70 1.94 3.03 4.75
CA TYR A 70 3.26 3.16 4.15
C TYR A 70 3.82 4.54 4.49
N VAL A 71 5.07 4.57 4.93
CA VAL A 71 5.85 5.80 5.07
C VAL A 71 7.07 5.64 4.17
N ILE A 72 7.00 6.19 2.96
CA ILE A 72 8.09 6.13 1.98
C ILE A 72 9.16 7.12 2.41
N THR A 73 10.38 6.62 2.58
CA THR A 73 11.52 7.40 3.09
C THR A 73 12.56 7.68 2.01
N ARG A 74 12.68 6.81 1.01
CA ARG A 74 13.66 6.94 -0.07
C ARG A 74 13.16 6.28 -1.36
N ILE A 75 13.44 6.92 -2.49
CA ILE A 75 13.20 6.40 -3.83
C ILE A 75 14.46 6.61 -4.65
N ASP A 76 15.00 5.53 -5.20
CA ASP A 76 16.25 5.49 -5.96
C ASP A 76 16.08 4.65 -7.23
N THR A 77 17.16 4.51 -8.01
CA THR A 77 17.27 3.49 -9.05
C THR A 77 18.47 2.58 -8.83
N ILE A 78 18.32 1.31 -9.21
CA ILE A 78 19.44 0.36 -9.31
C ILE A 78 19.46 -0.30 -10.69
N ASP A 79 20.61 -0.83 -11.06
CA ASP A 79 20.73 -1.72 -12.22
C ASP A 79 20.77 -3.17 -11.72
N ILE A 80 19.87 -4.00 -12.25
CA ILE A 80 19.74 -5.43 -11.93
C ILE A 80 20.30 -6.23 -13.10
N GLU A 81 21.40 -6.93 -12.86
CA GLU A 81 22.02 -7.81 -13.84
C GLU A 81 21.07 -8.96 -14.24
N PRO A 82 21.10 -9.41 -15.50
CA PRO A 82 20.27 -10.54 -15.91
C PRO A 82 20.72 -11.81 -15.18
N SER A 83 19.74 -12.61 -14.80
CA SER A 83 19.96 -13.92 -14.18
C SER A 83 20.68 -14.87 -15.15
N ASP A 84 21.26 -15.95 -14.61
CA ASP A 84 21.89 -17.00 -15.42
C ASP A 84 20.91 -17.67 -16.40
N GLU A 85 19.62 -17.72 -16.04
CA GLU A 85 18.57 -18.28 -16.88
C GLU A 85 18.26 -17.35 -18.06
N GLU A 86 18.18 -16.05 -17.80
CA GLU A 86 18.02 -15.03 -18.84
C GLU A 86 19.22 -14.99 -19.78
N LYS A 87 20.45 -15.04 -19.24
CA LYS A 87 21.69 -15.10 -20.04
C LYS A 87 21.78 -16.36 -20.91
N LYS A 88 21.19 -17.47 -20.48
CA LYS A 88 21.09 -18.70 -21.30
C LYS A 88 20.03 -18.59 -22.40
N ALA A 89 18.95 -17.86 -22.15
CA ALA A 89 17.88 -17.64 -23.12
C ALA A 89 18.27 -16.60 -24.17
N ASP A 90 18.99 -15.56 -23.77
CA ASP A 90 19.55 -14.51 -24.61
C ASP A 90 20.95 -14.12 -24.12
N GLU A 91 21.96 -14.49 -24.90
CA GLU A 91 23.36 -14.17 -24.61
C GLU A 91 23.67 -12.67 -24.62
N ASN A 92 22.76 -11.85 -25.17
CA ASN A 92 22.87 -10.39 -25.21
C ASN A 92 22.00 -9.70 -24.15
N ALA A 93 21.41 -10.44 -23.21
CA ALA A 93 20.63 -9.85 -22.12
C ALA A 93 21.47 -8.82 -21.35
N THR A 94 20.92 -7.63 -21.16
CA THR A 94 21.56 -6.51 -20.45
C THR A 94 20.91 -6.27 -19.10
N ALA A 95 21.59 -5.51 -18.23
CA ALA A 95 21.03 -5.08 -16.97
C ALA A 95 19.71 -4.30 -17.17
N LYS A 96 18.77 -4.53 -16.26
CA LYS A 96 17.48 -3.84 -16.18
C LYS A 96 17.58 -2.73 -15.14
N LYS A 97 17.24 -1.51 -15.50
CA LYS A 97 17.08 -0.45 -14.51
C LYS A 97 15.76 -0.65 -13.75
N ALA A 98 15.79 -0.53 -12.43
CA ALA A 98 14.61 -0.67 -11.57
C ALA A 98 14.52 0.52 -10.62
N VAL A 99 13.29 0.95 -10.32
CA VAL A 99 13.01 1.88 -9.22
C VAL A 99 13.02 1.09 -7.92
N VAL A 100 13.75 1.56 -6.93
CA VAL A 100 13.78 0.99 -5.58
C VAL A 100 13.13 1.97 -4.62
N ILE A 101 12.25 1.46 -3.75
CA ILE A 101 11.50 2.26 -2.79
C ILE A 101 11.75 1.67 -1.40
N GLU A 102 12.40 2.43 -0.52
CA GLU A 102 12.48 2.12 0.91
C GLU A 102 11.30 2.78 1.64
N TYR A 103 10.67 2.00 2.52
CA TYR A 103 9.52 2.47 3.28
C TYR A 103 9.40 1.75 4.63
N GLU A 104 8.75 2.41 5.57
CA GLU A 104 8.19 1.75 6.76
C GLU A 104 6.77 1.28 6.44
N PHE A 105 6.52 -0.01 6.67
CA PHE A 105 5.22 -0.63 6.48
C PHE A 105 4.60 -0.95 7.84
N THR A 106 3.30 -0.69 7.99
CA THR A 106 2.49 -1.18 9.11
C THR A 106 1.31 -1.96 8.56
N ASN A 107 1.19 -3.24 8.93
CA ASN A 107 0.08 -4.08 8.48
C ASN A 107 -1.24 -3.60 9.11
N LYS A 108 -2.19 -3.15 8.29
CA LYS A 108 -3.55 -2.76 8.73
C LYS A 108 -4.59 -3.83 8.47
N SER A 109 -4.23 -4.85 7.68
CA SER A 109 -5.12 -5.95 7.35
C SER A 109 -5.42 -6.83 8.57
N SER A 110 -6.53 -7.57 8.48
CA SER A 110 -6.99 -8.50 9.52
C SER A 110 -6.25 -9.85 9.53
N ILE A 111 -5.33 -10.06 8.58
CA ILE A 111 -4.55 -11.28 8.45
C ILE A 111 -3.05 -10.96 8.44
N PRO A 112 -2.19 -11.94 8.74
CA PRO A 112 -0.76 -11.74 8.57
C PRO A 112 -0.43 -11.43 7.10
N THR A 113 0.35 -10.38 6.84
CA THR A 113 0.72 -9.95 5.47
C THR A 113 2.14 -9.40 5.45
N ALA A 114 2.90 -9.70 4.40
CA ALA A 114 4.24 -9.16 4.20
C ALA A 114 4.21 -7.77 3.56
N GLY A 115 5.21 -6.94 3.84
CA GLY A 115 5.26 -5.56 3.34
C GLY A 115 5.31 -5.47 1.82
N ASN A 116 6.04 -6.37 1.15
CA ASN A 116 6.13 -6.40 -0.31
C ASN A 116 4.82 -6.87 -0.97
N GLU A 117 4.11 -7.81 -0.35
CA GLU A 117 2.82 -8.31 -0.81
C GLU A 117 1.75 -7.23 -0.69
N ALA A 118 1.67 -6.56 0.47
CA ALA A 118 0.76 -5.45 0.70
C ALA A 118 1.02 -4.31 -0.30
N PHE A 119 2.29 -3.94 -0.49
CA PHE A 119 2.67 -2.91 -1.46
C PHE A 119 2.16 -3.27 -2.86
N ALA A 120 2.31 -4.52 -3.30
CA ALA A 120 1.84 -4.96 -4.63
C ALA A 120 0.30 -4.93 -4.78
N LEU A 121 -0.45 -4.96 -3.68
CA LEU A 121 -1.91 -4.90 -3.65
C LEU A 121 -2.45 -3.46 -3.57
N ASP A 122 -1.79 -2.61 -2.78
CA ASP A 122 -2.20 -1.21 -2.56
C ASP A 122 -1.60 -0.23 -3.59
N LEU A 123 -0.35 -0.47 -4.02
CA LEU A 123 0.46 0.44 -4.80
C LEU A 123 0.97 -0.21 -6.09
N ALA A 124 1.26 0.61 -7.08
CA ALA A 124 1.86 0.20 -8.34
C ALA A 124 2.95 1.18 -8.75
N VAL A 125 4.10 0.65 -9.14
CA VAL A 125 5.04 1.40 -9.97
C VAL A 125 4.61 1.21 -11.42
N ARG A 126 4.50 2.29 -12.19
CA ARG A 126 4.06 2.27 -13.59
C ARG A 126 4.93 3.16 -14.42
N GLN A 127 5.15 2.76 -15.66
CA GLN A 127 5.80 3.58 -16.67
C GLN A 127 4.79 3.99 -17.74
N PHE A 128 4.91 5.20 -18.28
CA PHE A 128 4.03 5.73 -19.30
C PHE A 128 4.84 6.21 -20.50
N SER A 129 4.55 5.62 -21.66
CA SER A 129 5.05 6.08 -22.96
C SER A 129 3.97 6.88 -23.70
N GLU A 130 4.33 7.44 -24.85
CA GLU A 130 3.38 8.12 -25.74
C GLU A 130 2.20 7.22 -26.15
N THR A 131 2.39 5.89 -26.16
CA THR A 131 1.37 4.91 -26.58
C THR A 131 0.52 4.39 -25.43
N GLY A 132 0.87 4.71 -24.18
CA GLY A 132 0.12 4.30 -22.99
C GLY A 132 1.00 3.74 -21.87
N MET A 133 0.37 3.01 -20.95
CA MET A 133 1.02 2.43 -19.78
C MET A 133 1.83 1.18 -20.13
N ILE A 134 3.04 1.10 -19.59
CA ILE A 134 3.96 -0.03 -19.62
C ILE A 134 4.01 -0.60 -18.20
N ALA A 135 3.68 -1.88 -18.06
CA ALA A 135 3.73 -2.58 -16.78
C ALA A 135 5.18 -2.83 -16.36
N THR A 136 5.45 -2.70 -15.07
CA THR A 136 6.73 -3.09 -14.46
C THR A 136 6.55 -4.37 -13.66
N ASP A 137 7.55 -5.23 -13.67
CA ASP A 137 7.64 -6.44 -12.87
C ASP A 137 8.21 -6.13 -11.48
N ASN A 138 7.84 -6.95 -10.49
CA ASN A 138 8.45 -6.89 -9.17
C ASN A 138 9.79 -7.62 -9.20
N LEU A 139 10.87 -6.87 -8.98
CA LEU A 139 12.26 -7.32 -9.00
C LEU A 139 12.90 -7.28 -7.59
N THR A 140 12.07 -7.22 -6.54
CA THR A 140 12.56 -7.07 -5.14
C THR A 140 13.50 -8.19 -4.72
N LEU A 141 13.25 -9.42 -5.19
CA LEU A 141 14.10 -10.57 -4.90
C LEU A 141 15.38 -10.61 -5.76
N ASP A 142 15.42 -9.79 -6.81
CA ASP A 142 16.56 -9.68 -7.73
C ASP A 142 17.50 -8.53 -7.34
N ILE A 143 17.23 -7.83 -6.22
CA ILE A 143 18.13 -6.79 -5.69
C ILE A 143 19.50 -7.42 -5.39
N PRO A 144 20.60 -6.92 -5.99
CA PRO A 144 21.94 -7.50 -5.83
C PRO A 144 22.41 -7.57 -4.37
N GLU A 145 23.14 -8.62 -4.00
CA GLU A 145 23.63 -8.84 -2.63
C GLU A 145 24.57 -7.74 -2.11
N ASP A 146 25.28 -7.07 -3.02
CA ASP A 146 26.20 -5.96 -2.73
C ASP A 146 25.50 -4.59 -2.69
N SER A 147 24.20 -4.53 -2.99
CA SER A 147 23.39 -3.32 -2.86
C SER A 147 23.13 -2.97 -1.39
N GLU A 148 23.10 -1.67 -1.08
CA GLU A 148 22.72 -1.18 0.26
C GLU A 148 21.31 -1.62 0.68
N TYR A 149 20.43 -1.86 -0.29
CA TYR A 149 19.04 -2.28 -0.09
C TYR A 149 18.88 -3.75 0.24
N HIS A 150 19.87 -4.58 -0.05
CA HIS A 150 19.72 -6.04 0.04
C HIS A 150 19.38 -6.51 1.46
N ALA A 151 19.90 -5.81 2.48
CA ALA A 151 19.61 -6.11 3.87
C ALA A 151 18.10 -6.06 4.21
N LEU A 152 17.32 -5.23 3.49
CA LEU A 152 15.88 -5.07 3.72
C LEU A 152 15.03 -6.08 2.96
N VAL A 153 15.58 -6.82 1.99
CA VAL A 153 14.81 -7.77 1.16
C VAL A 153 14.13 -8.84 2.03
N ASN A 154 14.85 -9.39 3.02
CA ASN A 154 14.30 -10.39 3.93
C ASN A 154 13.16 -9.82 4.78
N ASP A 155 13.32 -8.62 5.33
CA ASP A 155 12.30 -7.98 6.16
C ASP A 155 11.04 -7.64 5.34
N SER A 156 11.21 -7.34 4.05
CA SER A 156 10.11 -7.04 3.12
C SER A 156 9.19 -8.22 2.86
N THR A 157 9.74 -9.45 2.89
CA THR A 157 9.01 -10.70 2.67
C THR A 157 8.50 -11.34 3.96
N LYS A 158 8.87 -10.78 5.13
CA LYS A 158 8.45 -11.29 6.41
C LYS A 158 6.99 -10.91 6.67
N THR A 159 6.17 -11.91 6.94
CA THR A 159 4.77 -11.71 7.30
C THR A 159 4.66 -11.05 8.68
N LEU A 160 3.91 -9.95 8.75
CA LEU A 160 3.65 -9.19 9.98
C LEU A 160 2.23 -9.46 10.47
N GLN A 161 2.03 -9.54 11.78
CA GLN A 161 0.69 -9.54 12.37
C GLN A 161 0.04 -8.15 12.21
N THR A 162 -1.27 -8.08 12.43
CA THR A 162 -2.00 -6.80 12.41
C THR A 162 -1.39 -5.79 13.39
N ASN A 163 -1.18 -4.57 12.91
CA ASN A 163 -0.53 -3.43 13.58
C ASN A 163 0.96 -3.61 13.91
N GLU A 164 1.63 -4.66 13.43
CA GLU A 164 3.08 -4.73 13.45
C GLU A 164 3.68 -3.91 12.30
N SER A 165 4.87 -3.37 12.53
CA SER A 165 5.60 -2.54 11.57
C SER A 165 6.99 -3.09 11.28
N THR A 166 7.49 -2.85 10.07
CA THR A 166 8.87 -3.16 9.66
C THR A 166 9.38 -2.12 8.67
N LYS A 167 10.70 -2.02 8.54
CA LYS A 167 11.32 -1.43 7.36
C LYS A 167 11.28 -2.44 6.23
N ALA A 168 10.99 -1.98 5.03
CA ALA A 168 10.89 -2.79 3.83
C ALA A 168 11.45 -2.03 2.63
N VAL A 169 11.70 -2.78 1.57
CA VAL A 169 12.12 -2.31 0.27
C VAL A 169 11.35 -3.06 -0.81
N VAL A 170 11.00 -2.38 -1.88
CA VAL A 170 10.53 -2.99 -3.12
C VAL A 170 11.32 -2.47 -4.30
N ALA A 171 11.52 -3.31 -5.31
CA ALA A 171 12.09 -2.92 -6.58
C ALA A 171 11.13 -3.26 -7.72
N TYR A 172 10.92 -2.33 -8.65
CA TYR A 172 10.08 -2.51 -9.82
C TYR A 172 10.77 -2.05 -11.10
N GLY A 173 10.72 -2.88 -12.13
CA GLY A 173 11.32 -2.60 -13.44
C GLY A 173 10.98 -3.67 -14.48
N PRO A 174 11.58 -3.62 -15.67
CA PRO A 174 12.51 -2.59 -16.13
C PRO A 174 11.82 -1.23 -16.27
N VAL A 175 12.55 -0.16 -15.99
CA VAL A 175 12.15 1.23 -16.29
C VAL A 175 13.11 1.89 -17.26
N ASN A 176 12.60 2.79 -18.11
CA ASN A 176 13.39 3.67 -18.98
C ASN A 176 13.00 5.14 -18.74
N PRO A 177 13.52 5.76 -17.67
CA PRO A 177 13.15 7.10 -17.27
C PRO A 177 13.64 8.20 -18.22
N ASP A 178 14.61 7.91 -19.09
CA ASP A 178 15.10 8.86 -20.09
C ASP A 178 14.05 9.15 -21.18
N GLU A 179 13.16 8.20 -21.42
CA GLU A 179 12.14 8.28 -22.48
C GLU A 179 10.71 8.33 -21.95
N ASN A 180 10.47 7.84 -20.72
CA ASN A 180 9.13 7.59 -20.22
C ASN A 180 8.96 8.16 -18.81
N GLU A 181 7.76 8.64 -18.51
CA GLU A 181 7.41 9.04 -17.16
C GLU A 181 7.20 7.80 -16.30
N VAL A 182 7.83 7.75 -15.12
CA VAL A 182 7.63 6.69 -14.14
C VAL A 182 6.89 7.26 -12.94
N LYS A 183 5.92 6.51 -12.43
CA LYS A 183 5.11 6.92 -11.30
C LYS A 183 4.94 5.83 -10.25
N VAL A 184 4.76 6.23 -9.00
CA VAL A 184 4.22 5.38 -7.93
C VAL A 184 2.79 5.83 -7.67
N GLN A 185 1.84 4.92 -7.82
CA GLN A 185 0.42 5.24 -7.77
C GLN A 185 -0.35 4.31 -6.84
N SER A 186 -1.38 4.84 -6.20
CA SER A 186 -2.42 3.99 -5.60
C SER A 186 -3.09 3.12 -6.68
N ARG A 187 -3.43 1.89 -6.28
CA ARG A 187 -4.25 0.97 -7.08
C ARG A 187 -5.74 1.17 -6.92
N GLU A 188 -6.17 1.74 -5.79
CA GLU A 188 -7.57 2.04 -5.53
C GLU A 188 -8.02 3.25 -6.36
N ASP A 189 -7.32 4.36 -6.21
CA ASP A 189 -7.61 5.62 -6.90
C ASP A 189 -6.33 6.45 -6.99
N GLU A 190 -5.89 6.78 -8.21
CA GLU A 190 -4.66 7.55 -8.46
C GLU A 190 -4.69 8.94 -7.81
N SER A 191 -5.86 9.49 -7.51
CA SER A 191 -5.97 10.75 -6.79
C SER A 191 -5.55 10.65 -5.32
N LEU A 192 -5.46 9.45 -4.73
CA LEU A 192 -4.99 9.26 -3.36
C LEU A 192 -3.47 9.35 -3.25
N LEU A 193 -2.77 8.81 -4.26
CA LEU A 193 -1.31 8.90 -4.38
C LEU A 193 -0.93 8.85 -5.87
N ASP A 194 -0.32 9.92 -6.36
CA ASP A 194 0.31 10.00 -7.69
C ASP A 194 1.68 10.66 -7.56
N LEU A 195 2.72 9.85 -7.35
CA LEU A 195 4.10 10.32 -7.26
C LEU A 195 4.75 10.25 -8.63
N VAL A 196 5.07 11.40 -9.20
CA VAL A 196 5.78 11.46 -10.48
C VAL A 196 7.28 11.49 -10.21
N LEU A 197 7.99 10.47 -10.68
CA LEU A 197 9.41 10.31 -10.44
C LEU A 197 10.22 11.06 -11.51
N LYS A 198 11.04 12.01 -11.07
CA LYS A 198 11.92 12.79 -11.94
C LYS A 198 13.36 12.31 -11.73
N PHE A 199 13.93 11.71 -12.77
CA PHE A 199 15.32 11.26 -12.82
C PHE A 199 16.10 12.34 -13.56
N LYS A 200 17.14 12.90 -12.94
CA LYS A 200 17.98 13.96 -13.51
C LYS A 200 19.31 13.43 -14.02
#